data_AF-Q6C6M8-F1
#
_entry.id   AF-Q6C6M8-F1
#
_cell.length_a   1.000
_cell.length_b   1.000
_cell.length_c   1.000
_cell.angle_alpha   90.00
_cell.angle_beta   90.00
_cell.angle_gamma   90.00
#
_symmetry.space_group_name_H-M   'P 1'
#
loop_
_entity.id
_entity.type
_entity.pdbx_description
1 polymer ?
#
loop_
_entity_poly.entity_id
_entity_poly.type
_entity_poly.pdbx_seq_one_letter_code
_entity_poly.pdbx_strand_id
1 'polypeptide(L)'
;MTATTIIETPDYFYSSVLPVVQNSFALDHKWADGVLYRDESPQDVIYGDLDQKTGFVLFIHQKWNERDFRELNLIAIAYRHDVHSLRDLVPDHVDWLQSMRNQVVNILPEIYGIKMKSMQPVLYVPYPPGKYHFHFLIREKSSPILQEELRSGRALLLDHVINQLQQGVFYRDVTLKFEVNQ
;
A
#
# COMPACT_ATOMS: atom_id res chain seq x y z
N MET A 1 14.98 8.89 -19.66
CA MET A 1 14.35 7.57 -19.49
C MET A 1 13.00 7.63 -20.21
N THR A 2 12.71 6.68 -21.09
CA THR A 2 11.41 6.61 -21.79
C THR A 2 10.45 5.80 -20.93
N ALA A 3 9.38 6.43 -20.46
CA ALA A 3 8.31 5.74 -19.73
C ALA A 3 7.48 4.90 -20.72
N THR A 4 7.16 3.67 -20.34
CA THR A 4 6.28 2.79 -21.13
C THR A 4 4.92 2.69 -20.45
N THR A 5 3.86 3.08 -21.15
CA THR A 5 2.48 2.87 -20.67
C THR A 5 2.09 1.41 -20.83
N ILE A 6 1.64 0.81 -19.73
CA ILE A 6 1.06 -0.53 -19.66
C ILE A 6 -0.46 -0.39 -19.52
N ILE A 7 -1.20 -1.21 -20.26
CA ILE A 7 -2.64 -1.38 -20.14
C ILE A 7 -2.87 -2.85 -19.81
N GLU A 8 -2.99 -3.15 -18.52
CA GLU A 8 -3.10 -4.50 -17.98
C GLU A 8 -4.57 -4.91 -17.88
N THR A 9 -5.04 -5.70 -18.85
CA THR A 9 -6.38 -6.31 -18.79
C THR A 9 -6.41 -7.43 -17.73
N PRO A 10 -7.61 -7.81 -17.23
CA PRO A 10 -7.77 -9.00 -16.41
C PRO A 10 -7.10 -10.23 -17.01
N ASP A 11 -7.41 -10.53 -18.29
CA ASP A 11 -6.86 -11.69 -18.99
C ASP A 11 -5.33 -11.67 -18.99
N TYR A 12 -4.71 -10.53 -19.30
CA TYR A 12 -3.27 -10.41 -19.32
C TYR A 12 -2.64 -10.57 -17.92
N PHE A 13 -3.27 -10.01 -16.88
CA PHE A 13 -2.82 -10.23 -15.52
C PHE A 13 -2.83 -11.73 -15.18
N TYR A 14 -3.97 -12.40 -15.37
CA TYR A 14 -4.11 -13.81 -14.97
C TYR A 14 -3.31 -14.78 -15.86
N SER A 15 -3.15 -14.50 -17.15
CA SER A 15 -2.42 -15.38 -18.08
C SER A 15 -0.91 -15.16 -18.08
N SER A 16 -0.44 -13.97 -17.68
CA SER A 16 0.96 -13.58 -17.92
C SER A 16 1.66 -12.97 -16.71
N VAL A 17 0.98 -12.12 -15.94
CA VAL A 17 1.61 -11.48 -14.76
C VAL A 17 1.56 -12.40 -13.56
N LEU A 18 0.39 -12.93 -13.23
CA LEU A 18 0.17 -13.78 -12.06
C LEU A 18 1.11 -15.00 -12.02
N PRO A 19 1.31 -15.77 -13.11
CA PRO A 19 2.22 -16.92 -13.09
C PRO A 19 3.68 -16.55 -12.79
N VAL A 20 4.09 -15.33 -13.11
CA VAL A 20 5.45 -14.84 -12.85
C VAL A 20 5.58 -14.45 -11.38
N VAL A 21 4.63 -13.67 -10.86
CA VAL A 21 4.69 -13.10 -9.51
C VAL A 21 4.32 -14.10 -8.42
N GLN A 22 3.55 -15.15 -8.73
CA GLN A 22 3.27 -16.24 -7.78
C GLN A 22 4.53 -16.90 -7.25
N ASN A 23 5.61 -16.92 -8.04
CA ASN A 23 6.90 -17.46 -7.58
C ASN A 23 7.53 -16.63 -6.45
N SER A 24 7.13 -15.36 -6.28
CA SER A 24 7.61 -14.51 -5.18
C SER A 24 6.76 -14.60 -3.91
N PHE A 25 5.55 -15.15 -3.96
CA PHE A 25 4.59 -15.08 -2.85
C PHE A 25 5.15 -15.65 -1.54
N ALA A 26 5.81 -16.81 -1.60
CA ALA A 26 6.42 -17.40 -0.40
C ALA A 26 7.52 -16.50 0.21
N LEU A 27 8.31 -15.83 -0.63
CA LEU A 27 9.35 -14.91 -0.16
C LEU A 27 8.75 -13.59 0.35
N ASP A 28 7.70 -13.11 -0.29
CA ASP A 28 7.02 -11.87 0.08
C ASP A 28 6.22 -12.04 1.37
N HIS A 29 5.58 -13.20 1.58
CA HIS A 29 4.96 -13.57 2.86
C HIS A 29 6.01 -13.71 3.96
N LYS A 30 7.15 -14.36 3.69
CA LYS A 30 8.22 -14.46 4.70
C LYS A 30 8.73 -13.08 5.13
N TRP A 31 8.91 -12.16 4.17
CA TRP A 31 9.26 -10.78 4.47
C TRP A 31 8.17 -10.08 5.30
N ALA A 32 6.90 -10.24 4.93
CA ALA A 32 5.78 -9.68 5.67
C ALA A 32 5.74 -10.21 7.11
N ASP A 33 5.89 -11.52 7.29
CA ASP A 33 5.96 -12.16 8.61
C ASP A 33 7.14 -11.62 9.44
N GLY A 34 8.31 -11.42 8.83
CA GLY A 34 9.46 -10.81 9.49
C GLY A 34 9.17 -9.41 10.04
N VAL A 35 8.37 -8.62 9.31
CA VAL A 35 7.89 -7.29 9.77
C VAL A 35 6.81 -7.43 10.85
N LEU A 36 5.80 -8.27 10.61
CA LEU A 36 4.60 -8.43 11.43
C LEU A 36 4.87 -9.05 12.79
N TYR A 37 5.77 -10.03 12.85
CA TYR A 37 6.14 -10.76 14.07
C TYR A 37 7.44 -10.25 14.70
N ARG A 38 8.02 -9.18 14.13
CA ARG A 38 9.20 -8.45 14.64
C ARG A 38 10.51 -9.23 14.62
N ASP A 39 10.62 -10.28 13.82
CA ASP A 39 11.86 -11.03 13.63
C ASP A 39 12.88 -10.25 12.78
N GLU A 40 12.43 -9.40 11.85
CA GLU A 40 13.27 -8.58 10.95
C GLU A 40 12.99 -7.07 11.10
N SER A 41 12.53 -6.64 12.28
CA SER A 41 11.93 -5.32 12.55
C SER A 41 12.46 -4.18 11.66
N PRO A 42 11.60 -3.49 10.88
CA PRO A 42 11.94 -2.16 10.42
C PRO A 42 12.24 -1.30 11.65
N GLN A 43 13.18 -0.37 11.51
CA GLN A 43 13.81 0.29 12.67
C GLN A 43 12.81 1.04 13.56
N ASP A 44 11.61 1.36 13.07
CA ASP A 44 10.64 2.20 13.77
C ASP A 44 9.19 1.72 13.52
N VAL A 45 8.78 0.63 14.19
CA VAL A 45 7.35 0.29 14.28
C VAL A 45 6.63 1.34 15.10
N ILE A 46 5.58 1.91 14.50
CA ILE A 46 4.81 3.03 15.04
C ILE A 46 3.53 2.53 15.73
N TYR A 47 2.85 1.58 15.10
CA TYR A 47 1.56 1.05 15.58
C TYR A 47 1.42 -0.42 15.16
N GLY A 48 0.69 -1.20 15.94
CA GLY A 48 0.35 -2.58 15.62
C GLY A 48 -0.98 -3.00 16.23
N ASP A 49 -1.89 -3.43 15.37
CA ASP A 49 -3.09 -4.21 15.72
C ASP A 49 -2.81 -5.67 15.36
N LEU A 50 -2.79 -6.54 16.36
CA LEU A 50 -2.37 -7.95 16.21
C LEU A 50 -3.51 -8.87 15.73
N ASP A 51 -4.70 -8.35 15.44
CA ASP A 51 -5.78 -9.15 14.88
C ASP A 51 -5.35 -9.77 13.54
N GLN A 52 -5.45 -11.09 13.43
CA GLN A 52 -4.92 -11.84 12.29
C GLN A 52 -5.71 -11.65 10.99
N LYS A 53 -6.93 -11.12 11.07
CA LYS A 53 -7.81 -10.91 9.92
C LYS A 53 -7.93 -9.44 9.55
N THR A 54 -8.00 -8.57 10.56
CA THR A 54 -8.26 -7.14 10.36
C THR A 54 -7.10 -6.24 10.76
N GLY A 55 -6.15 -6.78 11.53
CA GLY A 55 -5.03 -6.03 12.06
C GLY A 55 -3.94 -5.75 11.02
N PHE A 56 -3.02 -4.87 11.40
CA PHE A 56 -1.90 -4.44 10.58
C PHE A 56 -0.79 -3.83 11.44
N VAL A 57 0.40 -3.72 10.87
CA VAL A 57 1.53 -2.98 11.45
C VAL A 57 1.81 -1.74 10.62
N LEU A 58 1.94 -0.59 11.29
CA LEU A 58 2.40 0.67 10.70
C LEU A 58 3.86 0.91 11.09
N PHE A 59 4.71 1.19 10.12
CA PHE A 59 6.13 1.42 10.38
C PHE A 59 6.77 2.36 9.35
N ILE A 60 7.93 2.90 9.71
CA ILE A 60 8.79 3.65 8.79
C ILE A 60 9.61 2.66 7.95
N HIS A 61 9.39 2.62 6.64
CA HIS A 61 10.05 1.63 5.77
C HIS A 61 11.51 1.96 5.43
N GLN A 62 11.87 3.24 5.44
CA GLN A 62 13.22 3.71 5.14
C GLN A 62 13.66 4.71 6.20
N LYS A 63 14.93 4.64 6.61
CA LYS A 63 15.51 5.59 7.58
C LYS A 63 15.14 7.02 7.20
N TRP A 64 14.45 7.69 8.10
CA TRP A 64 14.02 9.07 7.94
C TRP A 64 14.68 9.91 9.04
N ASN A 65 15.23 11.06 8.68
CA ASN A 65 16.00 11.92 9.60
C ASN A 65 15.14 12.91 10.40
N GLU A 66 13.81 12.82 10.28
CA GLU A 66 12.81 13.73 10.86
C GLU A 66 12.88 15.20 10.43
N ARG A 67 13.67 15.55 9.41
CA ARG A 67 13.84 16.94 8.96
C ARG A 67 12.88 17.32 7.84
N ASP A 68 12.64 16.41 6.91
CA ASP A 68 11.81 16.67 5.73
C ASP A 68 10.73 15.60 5.57
N PHE A 69 9.47 15.97 5.81
CA PHE A 69 8.33 15.07 5.64
C PHE A 69 8.15 14.56 4.21
N ARG A 70 8.72 15.23 3.20
CA ARG A 70 8.70 14.75 1.81
C ARG A 70 9.47 13.44 1.63
N GLU A 71 10.39 13.15 2.54
CA GLU A 71 11.18 11.91 2.61
C GLU A 71 10.51 10.85 3.51
N LEU A 72 9.47 11.20 4.26
CA LEU A 72 8.78 10.24 5.13
C LEU A 72 8.01 9.22 4.28
N ASN A 73 8.30 7.95 4.52
CA ASN A 73 7.68 6.81 3.83
C ASN A 73 7.20 5.79 4.85
N LEU A 74 5.90 5.78 5.11
CA LEU A 74 5.26 4.83 6.01
C LEU A 74 4.59 3.72 5.21
N ILE A 75 4.55 2.53 5.80
CA ILE A 75 3.84 1.36 5.28
C ILE A 75 2.90 0.85 6.36
N ALA A 76 1.65 0.62 5.98
CA ALA A 76 0.69 -0.18 6.74
C ALA A 76 0.58 -1.56 6.07
N ILE A 77 1.09 -2.60 6.74
CA ILE A 77 1.12 -3.98 6.24
C ILE A 77 0.12 -4.85 7.01
N ALA A 78 -0.76 -5.55 6.30
CA ALA A 78 -1.82 -6.35 6.90
C ALA A 78 -1.33 -7.69 7.44
N TYR A 79 -2.00 -8.28 8.44
CA TYR A 79 -1.69 -9.66 8.88
C TYR A 79 -2.20 -10.74 7.93
N ARG A 80 -3.31 -10.47 7.23
CA ARG A 80 -3.94 -11.46 6.34
C ARG A 80 -3.08 -11.76 5.11
N HIS A 81 -2.97 -13.04 4.75
CA HIS A 81 -2.18 -13.52 3.60
C HIS A 81 -3.02 -13.84 2.35
N ASP A 82 -4.35 -13.68 2.41
CA ASP A 82 -5.24 -13.97 1.29
C ASP A 82 -5.35 -12.79 0.29
N VAL A 83 -4.75 -11.64 0.61
CA VAL A 83 -4.72 -10.45 -0.25
C VAL A 83 -3.27 -10.10 -0.56
N HIS A 84 -2.85 -10.26 -1.81
CA HIS A 84 -1.48 -10.01 -2.25
C HIS A 84 -1.31 -8.61 -2.87
N SER A 85 -2.36 -8.11 -3.52
CA SER A 85 -2.33 -6.83 -4.23
C SER A 85 -3.72 -6.22 -4.40
N LEU A 86 -3.81 -5.10 -5.11
CA LEU A 86 -5.07 -4.49 -5.54
C LEU A 86 -6.02 -5.49 -6.22
N ARG A 87 -5.49 -6.44 -7.02
CA ARG A 87 -6.27 -7.42 -7.79
C ARG A 87 -7.14 -8.34 -6.93
N ASP A 88 -6.73 -8.57 -5.68
CA ASP A 88 -7.42 -9.46 -4.75
C ASP A 88 -8.48 -8.73 -3.91
N LEU A 89 -8.60 -7.40 -4.05
CA LEU A 89 -9.60 -6.64 -3.33
C LEU A 89 -11.01 -6.85 -3.89
N VAL A 90 -11.94 -7.14 -2.99
CA VAL A 90 -13.36 -7.36 -3.25
C VAL A 90 -14.22 -6.47 -2.33
N PRO A 91 -15.51 -6.27 -2.63
CA PRO A 91 -16.40 -5.44 -1.81
C PRO A 91 -16.42 -5.80 -0.31
N ASP A 92 -16.29 -7.08 0.04
CA ASP A 92 -16.25 -7.55 1.43
C ASP A 92 -15.03 -7.01 2.23
N HIS A 93 -14.03 -6.46 1.55
CA HIS A 93 -12.86 -5.85 2.17
C HIS A 93 -13.06 -4.39 2.59
N VAL A 94 -14.20 -3.76 2.26
CA VAL A 94 -14.46 -2.34 2.53
C VAL A 94 -14.30 -1.99 4.01
N ASP A 95 -14.98 -2.71 4.91
CA ASP A 95 -14.97 -2.40 6.35
C ASP A 95 -13.57 -2.52 6.95
N TRP A 96 -12.82 -3.53 6.50
CA TRP A 96 -11.43 -3.74 6.90
C TRP A 96 -10.53 -2.60 6.44
N LEU A 97 -10.60 -2.19 5.17
CA LEU A 97 -9.81 -1.08 4.63
C LEU A 97 -10.17 0.26 5.30
N GLN A 98 -11.44 0.50 5.58
CA GLN A 98 -11.90 1.70 6.30
C GLN A 98 -11.37 1.70 7.74
N SER A 99 -11.40 0.55 8.42
CA SER A 99 -10.84 0.41 9.76
C SER A 99 -9.36 0.76 9.77
N MET A 100 -8.55 0.13 8.90
CA MET A 100 -7.11 0.43 8.81
C MET A 100 -6.86 1.91 8.51
N ARG A 101 -7.58 2.47 7.53
CA ARG A 101 -7.46 3.89 7.16
C ARG A 101 -7.75 4.81 8.34
N ASN A 102 -8.82 4.55 9.07
CA ASN A 102 -9.23 5.37 10.21
C ASN A 102 -8.22 5.27 11.36
N GLN A 103 -7.72 4.07 11.65
CA GLN A 103 -6.67 3.87 12.65
C GLN A 103 -5.40 4.64 12.31
N VAL A 104 -4.96 4.58 11.04
CA VAL A 104 -3.80 5.37 10.58
C VAL A 104 -4.04 6.88 10.69
N VAL A 105 -5.20 7.38 10.26
CA VAL A 105 -5.50 8.81 10.35
C VAL A 105 -5.55 9.30 11.80
N ASN A 106 -5.99 8.46 12.73
CA ASN A 106 -6.05 8.80 14.15
C ASN A 106 -4.68 8.74 14.84
N ILE A 107 -3.83 7.76 14.50
CA ILE A 107 -2.53 7.59 15.16
C ILE A 107 -1.51 8.65 14.71
N LEU A 108 -1.53 9.08 13.44
CA LEU A 108 -0.53 10.04 12.92
C LEU A 108 -0.44 11.36 13.73
N PRO A 109 -1.55 12.00 14.13
CA PRO A 109 -1.53 13.14 15.06
C PRO A 109 -0.95 12.85 16.43
N GLU A 110 -1.13 11.64 16.97
CA GLU A 110 -0.57 11.28 18.28
C GLU A 110 0.96 11.18 18.21
N ILE A 111 1.50 10.70 17.10
CA ILE A 111 2.95 10.50 16.89
C ILE A 111 3.65 11.81 16.52
N TYR A 112 3.10 12.54 15.54
CA TYR A 112 3.76 13.70 14.96
C TYR A 112 3.29 15.03 15.59
N GLY A 113 2.23 15.00 16.38
CA GLY A 113 1.76 16.14 17.18
C GLY A 113 1.59 17.41 16.36
N ILE A 114 2.26 18.49 16.80
CA ILE A 114 2.18 19.79 16.12
C ILE A 114 2.70 19.77 14.68
N LYS A 115 3.61 18.83 14.34
CA LYS A 115 4.15 18.69 12.98
C LYS A 115 3.05 18.34 11.97
N MET A 116 1.93 17.73 12.41
CA MET A 116 0.77 17.46 11.55
C MET A 116 0.13 18.71 10.97
N LYS A 117 0.29 19.89 11.58
CA LYS A 117 -0.30 21.14 11.04
C LYS A 117 0.25 21.50 9.66
N SER A 118 1.46 21.05 9.34
CA SER A 118 2.12 21.26 8.06
C SER A 118 2.19 19.99 7.20
N MET A 119 1.68 18.87 7.69
CA MET A 119 1.70 17.57 7.01
C MET A 119 0.33 17.31 6.36
N GLN A 120 0.33 16.90 5.10
CA GLN A 120 -0.83 16.41 4.37
C GLN A 120 -0.56 14.96 3.95
N PRO A 121 -0.77 13.97 4.84
CA PRO A 121 -0.58 12.57 4.48
C PRO A 121 -1.54 12.15 3.38
N VAL A 122 -1.01 11.45 2.38
CA VAL A 122 -1.76 10.79 1.31
C VAL A 122 -1.59 9.30 1.47
N LEU A 123 -2.72 8.60 1.64
CA LEU A 123 -2.80 7.15 1.76
C LEU A 123 -3.17 6.56 0.39
N TYR A 124 -2.41 5.57 -0.08
CA TYR A 124 -2.64 4.97 -1.39
C TYR A 124 -2.14 3.53 -1.46
N VAL A 125 -2.79 2.75 -2.32
CA VAL A 125 -2.39 1.38 -2.66
C VAL A 125 -1.46 1.45 -3.88
N PRO A 126 -0.22 0.93 -3.78
CA PRO A 126 0.69 0.88 -4.91
C PRO A 126 0.27 -0.21 -5.89
N TYR A 127 0.36 0.06 -7.20
CA TYR A 127 0.15 -0.95 -8.24
C TYR A 127 1.06 -0.75 -9.48
N PRO A 128 1.81 -1.77 -9.93
CA PRO A 128 2.02 -3.06 -9.26
C PRO A 128 2.74 -2.85 -7.92
N PRO A 129 2.49 -3.72 -6.91
CA PRO A 129 3.14 -3.57 -5.61
C PRO A 129 4.62 -3.98 -5.68
N GLY A 130 5.45 -3.45 -4.78
CA GLY A 130 6.85 -3.89 -4.65
C GLY A 130 7.00 -5.28 -4.03
N LYS A 131 5.99 -5.71 -3.27
CA LYS A 131 5.88 -7.02 -2.60
C LYS A 131 4.44 -7.49 -2.69
N TYR A 132 4.22 -8.74 -3.09
CA TYR A 132 2.88 -9.32 -3.24
C TYR A 132 2.33 -9.82 -1.89
N HIS A 133 2.16 -8.86 -0.97
CA HIS A 133 1.48 -9.00 0.31
C HIS A 133 0.79 -7.67 0.58
N PHE A 134 -0.50 -7.65 0.91
CA PHE A 134 -1.24 -6.39 0.92
C PHE A 134 -0.67 -5.36 1.89
N HIS A 135 -0.41 -4.18 1.35
CA HIS A 135 0.01 -3.00 2.09
C HIS A 135 -0.48 -1.75 1.38
N PHE A 136 -0.63 -0.67 2.14
CA PHE A 136 -0.76 0.67 1.59
C PHE A 136 0.32 1.58 2.16
N LEU A 137 0.64 2.61 1.38
CA LEU A 137 1.70 3.55 1.66
C LEU A 137 1.11 4.87 2.14
N ILE A 138 1.85 5.55 3.02
CA ILE A 138 1.54 6.90 3.46
C ILE A 138 2.74 7.79 3.23
N ARG A 139 2.54 8.85 2.45
CA ARG A 139 3.57 9.85 2.13
C ARG A 139 2.98 11.25 2.26
N GLU A 140 3.86 12.21 2.50
CA GLU A 140 3.49 13.61 2.42
C GLU A 140 3.05 13.97 1.00
N LYS A 141 1.98 14.76 0.86
CA LYS A 141 1.43 15.19 -0.43
C LYS A 141 2.50 15.79 -1.35
N SER A 142 3.43 16.56 -0.81
CA SER A 142 4.51 17.19 -1.56
C SER A 142 5.73 16.29 -1.82
N SER A 143 5.66 15.00 -1.47
CA SER A 143 6.72 14.02 -1.76
C SER A 143 6.90 13.85 -3.27
N PRO A 144 8.12 14.05 -3.81
CA PRO A 144 8.38 13.85 -5.24
C PRO A 144 8.09 12.42 -5.72
N ILE A 145 8.33 11.42 -4.86
CA ILE A 145 8.08 10.01 -5.17
C ILE A 145 6.58 9.77 -5.33
N LEU A 146 5.76 10.26 -4.39
CA LEU A 146 4.30 10.19 -4.48
C LEU A 146 3.79 10.87 -5.75
N GLN A 147 4.28 12.09 -6.04
CA GLN A 147 3.84 12.84 -7.23
C GLN A 147 4.12 12.08 -8.52
N GLU A 148 5.28 11.41 -8.60
CA GLU A 148 5.63 10.57 -9.73
C GLU A 148 4.76 9.30 -9.83
N GLU A 149 4.48 8.63 -8.71
CA GLU A 149 3.61 7.46 -8.68
C GLU A 149 2.15 7.80 -9.05
N LEU A 150 1.65 8.95 -8.61
CA LEU A 150 0.33 9.45 -9.01
C LEU A 150 0.30 9.74 -10.52
N ARG A 151 1.31 10.44 -11.05
CA ARG A 151 1.41 10.78 -12.48
C ARG A 151 1.51 9.53 -13.36
N SER A 152 2.26 8.53 -12.90
CA SER A 152 2.41 7.25 -13.60
C SER A 152 1.23 6.29 -13.39
N GLY A 153 0.19 6.66 -12.62
CA GLY A 153 -0.94 5.77 -12.34
C GLY A 153 -0.61 4.58 -11.43
N ARG A 154 0.55 4.61 -10.75
CA ARG A 154 1.01 3.56 -9.83
C ARG A 154 0.59 3.78 -8.37
N ALA A 155 0.03 4.94 -8.05
CA ALA A 155 -0.56 5.23 -6.75
C ALA A 155 -2.08 5.40 -6.87
N LEU A 156 -2.84 4.43 -6.34
CA LEU A 156 -4.30 4.52 -6.27
C LEU A 156 -4.71 4.99 -4.87
N LEU A 157 -5.33 6.17 -4.78
CA LEU A 157 -5.75 6.73 -3.49
C LEU A 157 -6.64 5.74 -2.74
N LEU A 158 -6.33 5.49 -1.46
CA LEU A 158 -7.01 4.47 -0.67
C LEU A 158 -8.52 4.75 -0.55
N ASP A 159 -8.91 6.01 -0.37
CA ASP A 159 -10.32 6.40 -0.35
C ASP A 159 -11.03 6.17 -1.68
N HIS A 160 -10.33 6.33 -2.80
CA HIS A 160 -10.88 6.00 -4.12
C HIS A 160 -11.06 4.49 -4.27
N VAL A 161 -10.07 3.69 -3.84
CA VAL A 161 -10.16 2.22 -3.83
C VAL A 161 -11.35 1.75 -3.01
N ILE A 162 -11.48 2.24 -1.78
CA ILE A 162 -12.62 1.95 -0.89
C ILE A 162 -13.94 2.32 -1.56
N ASN A 163 -14.03 3.52 -2.15
CA ASN A 163 -15.24 3.96 -2.82
C ASN A 163 -15.61 3.06 -4.01
N GLN A 164 -14.65 2.67 -4.85
CA GLN A 164 -14.91 1.76 -5.97
C GLN A 164 -15.43 0.41 -5.49
N LEU A 165 -14.83 -0.17 -4.44
CA LEU A 165 -15.30 -1.41 -3.83
C LEU A 165 -16.74 -1.28 -3.30
N GLN A 166 -17.09 -0.16 -2.67
CA GLN A 166 -18.45 0.13 -2.22
C GLN A 166 -19.47 0.22 -3.37
N GLN A 167 -19.02 0.63 -4.56
CA GLN A 167 -19.85 0.63 -5.77
C GLN A 167 -19.92 -0.75 -6.45
N GLY A 168 -19.32 -1.79 -5.85
CA GLY A 168 -19.34 -3.15 -6.37
C GLY A 168 -18.27 -3.43 -7.44
N VAL A 169 -17.23 -2.60 -7.55
CA VAL A 169 -16.11 -2.87 -8.45
C VAL A 169 -15.29 -4.05 -7.91
N PHE A 170 -15.02 -5.01 -8.78
CA PHE A 170 -14.08 -6.10 -8.52
C PHE A 170 -12.78 -5.82 -9.27
N TYR A 171 -11.68 -5.59 -8.56
CA TYR A 171 -10.40 -5.21 -9.18
C TYR A 171 -9.78 -6.33 -10.03
N ARG A 172 -10.19 -7.58 -9.82
CA ARG A 172 -9.89 -8.68 -10.73
C ARG A 172 -10.43 -8.47 -12.15
N ASP A 173 -11.51 -7.72 -12.30
CA ASP A 173 -12.25 -7.59 -13.57
C ASP A 173 -12.00 -6.24 -14.28
N VAL A 174 -11.18 -5.36 -13.70
CA VAL A 174 -10.88 -4.03 -14.29
C VAL A 174 -9.59 -4.03 -15.09
N THR A 175 -9.53 -3.19 -16.13
CA THR A 175 -8.26 -2.90 -16.81
C THR A 175 -7.51 -1.81 -16.05
N LEU A 176 -6.25 -2.07 -15.69
CA LEU A 176 -5.40 -1.13 -14.97
C LEU A 176 -4.39 -0.49 -15.92
N LYS A 177 -4.25 0.84 -15.86
CA LYS A 177 -3.32 1.60 -16.70
C LYS A 177 -2.30 2.30 -15.84
N PHE A 178 -1.02 2.06 -16.11
CA PHE A 178 0.09 2.67 -15.39
C PHE A 178 1.34 2.78 -16.27
N GLU A 179 2.33 3.54 -15.84
CA GLU A 179 3.62 3.70 -16.53
C GLU A 179 4.74 3.04 -15.73
N VAL A 180 5.66 2.38 -16.44
CA VAL A 180 6.89 1.83 -15.87
C VAL A 180 8.11 2.47 -16.54
N ASN A 181 9.12 2.77 -15.75
CA ASN A 181 10.40 3.27 -16.26
C ASN A 181 11.24 2.08 -16.71
N GLN A 182 11.80 2.18 -17.92
CA GLN A 182 12.84 1.29 -18.43
C GLN A 182 14.23 1.81 -18.06
#